data_AF-F9ZIY7-F1
#
_entry.id   AF-F9ZIY7-F1
#
_cell.length_a   1.000
_cell.length_b   1.000
_cell.length_c   1.000
_cell.angle_alpha   90.00
_cell.angle_beta   90.00
_cell.angle_gamma   90.00
#
_symmetry.space_group_name_H-M   'P 1'
#
loop_
_entity.id
_entity.type
_entity.pdbx_description
1 polymer ?
#
loop_
_entity_poly.entity_id
_entity_poly.type
_entity_poly.pdbx_seq_one_letter_code
_entity_poly.pdbx_strand_id
1 'polypeptide(L)'
;MQPTVIINQHRNTALIVASSGKKLLVIKLGKGKLTVTPLSLAEIKDQGYIVSNYSPKLAAQSYLQHGAGVSERAKKYLENIARSEFSDKLIYDLA
;
A
#
# COMPACT_ATOMS: atom_id res chain seq x y z
N MET A 1 -3.79 0.54 11.92
CA MET A 1 -2.44 0.19 11.42
C MET A 1 -1.92 1.37 10.63
N GLN A 2 -0.67 1.75 10.83
CA GLN A 2 -0.07 2.83 10.05
C GLN A 2 0.37 2.32 8.67
N PRO A 3 0.18 3.10 7.59
CA PRO A 3 0.66 2.74 6.27
C PRO A 3 2.18 2.54 6.30
N THR A 4 2.67 1.47 5.69
CA THR A 4 4.09 1.12 5.71
C THR A 4 4.61 0.98 4.29
N VAL A 5 5.66 1.72 3.95
CA VAL A 5 6.35 1.55 2.67
C VAL A 5 7.24 0.33 2.74
N ILE A 6 7.15 -0.53 1.73
CA ILE A 6 8.06 -1.65 1.53
C ILE A 6 8.73 -1.53 0.17
N ILE A 7 10.00 -1.90 0.10
CA ILE A 7 10.79 -1.87 -1.15
C ILE A 7 11.49 -3.22 -1.27
N ASN A 8 11.49 -3.79 -2.48
CA ASN A 8 12.24 -5.02 -2.74
C ASN A 8 13.60 -4.74 -3.41
N GLN A 9 14.38 -5.80 -3.60
CA GLN A 9 15.72 -5.74 -4.20
C GLN A 9 15.74 -5.15 -5.63
N HIS A 10 14.62 -5.21 -6.35
CA HIS A 10 14.45 -4.63 -7.69
C HIS A 10 14.01 -3.15 -7.65
N ARG A 11 14.02 -2.51 -6.47
CA ARG A 11 13.51 -1.15 -6.24
C ARG A 11 12.04 -0.98 -6.57
N ASN A 12 11.27 -2.07 -6.60
CA ASN A 12 9.83 -1.97 -6.67
C ASN A 12 9.35 -1.48 -5.30
N THR A 13 8.78 -0.29 -5.28
CA THR A 13 8.06 0.22 -4.11
C THR A 13 6.68 -0.45 -4.05
N ALA A 14 6.21 -0.72 -2.84
CA ALA A 14 4.83 -1.07 -2.56
C ALA A 14 4.41 -0.48 -1.21
N LEU A 15 3.11 -0.41 -0.95
CA LEU A 15 2.56 0.25 0.24
C LEU A 15 1.59 -0.69 0.95
N ILE A 16 1.91 -1.08 2.18
CA ILE A 16 0.99 -1.82 3.04
C ILE A 16 0.00 -0.82 3.63
N VAL A 17 -1.30 -1.00 3.39
CA VAL A 17 -2.33 0.00 3.73
C VAL A 17 -3.37 -0.46 4.74
N ALA A 18 -3.58 -1.77 4.87
CA ALA A 18 -4.53 -2.35 5.81
C ALA A 18 -4.27 -3.85 6.01
N SER A 19 -5.00 -4.48 6.92
CA SER A 19 -5.08 -5.93 7.09
C SER A 19 -6.46 -6.43 6.70
N SER A 20 -6.54 -7.65 6.18
CA SER A 20 -7.78 -8.36 5.89
C SER A 20 -7.61 -9.82 6.33
N GLY A 21 -8.19 -10.16 7.48
CA GLY A 21 -7.93 -11.42 8.17
C GLY A 21 -6.43 -11.59 8.46
N LYS A 22 -5.85 -12.71 8.00
CA LYS A 22 -4.42 -13.03 8.14
C LYS A 22 -3.52 -12.40 7.06
N LYS A 23 -4.10 -11.68 6.10
CA LYS A 23 -3.37 -11.06 4.99
C LYS A 23 -3.27 -9.54 5.19
N LEU A 24 -2.27 -8.96 4.53
CA LEU A 24 -2.05 -7.54 4.43
C LEU A 24 -2.51 -7.06 3.05
N LEU A 25 -3.20 -5.93 3.00
CA LEU A 25 -3.56 -5.26 1.77
C LEU A 25 -2.38 -4.39 1.32
N VAL A 26 -1.83 -4.71 0.16
CA VAL A 26 -0.63 -4.08 -0.39
C VAL A 26 -0.95 -3.42 -1.72
N ILE A 27 -0.67 -2.13 -1.84
CA ILE A 27 -0.71 -1.40 -3.11
C ILE A 27 0.60 -1.65 -3.84
N LYS A 28 0.54 -2.24 -5.02
CA LYS A 28 1.69 -2.44 -5.90
C LYS A 28 1.31 -2.39 -7.39
N LEU A 29 2.32 -2.23 -8.24
CA LEU A 29 2.12 -2.29 -9.69
C LEU A 29 1.80 -3.73 -10.11
N GLY A 30 0.64 -3.92 -10.74
CA GLY A 30 0.20 -5.18 -11.32
C GLY A 30 0.38 -5.18 -12.84
N LYS A 31 -0.61 -5.74 -13.56
CA LYS A 31 -0.67 -5.75 -15.03
C LYS A 31 -0.94 -4.34 -15.60
N GLY A 32 0.01 -3.44 -15.44
CA GLY A 32 -0.01 -2.10 -16.04
C GLY A 32 -0.74 -1.02 -15.24
N LYS A 33 -1.14 -1.25 -13.99
CA LYS A 33 -1.68 -0.21 -13.08
C LYS A 33 -1.48 -0.53 -11.60
N LEU A 34 -1.57 0.47 -10.73
CA LEU A 34 -1.51 0.29 -9.29
C LEU A 34 -2.81 -0.34 -8.74
N THR A 35 -2.68 -1.46 -8.03
CA THR A 35 -3.82 -2.24 -7.50
C THR A 35 -3.59 -2.65 -6.05
N VAL A 36 -4.68 -2.88 -5.32
CA VAL A 36 -4.65 -3.44 -3.97
C VAL A 36 -4.64 -4.97 -4.06
N THR A 37 -3.56 -5.60 -3.62
CA THR A 37 -3.37 -7.05 -3.62
C THR A 37 -3.26 -7.56 -2.18
N PRO A 38 -4.05 -8.57 -1.78
CA PRO A 38 -3.90 -9.20 -0.47
C PRO A 38 -2.70 -10.17 -0.48
N LEU A 39 -1.71 -9.93 0.38
CA LEU A 39 -0.51 -10.75 0.54
C LEU A 39 -0.33 -11.16 2.01
N SER A 40 0.08 -12.40 2.25
CA SER A 40 0.57 -12.83 3.55
C SER A 40 1.96 -12.25 3.83
N LEU A 41 2.37 -12.26 5.10
CA LEU A 41 3.71 -11.84 5.48
C LEU A 41 4.80 -12.72 4.84
N ALA A 42 4.52 -14.01 4.65
CA ALA A 42 5.43 -14.93 3.94
C ALA A 42 5.60 -14.50 2.47
N GLU A 43 4.50 -14.27 1.74
CA GLU A 43 4.56 -13.81 0.34
C GLU A 43 5.29 -12.48 0.17
N ILE A 44 5.19 -11.56 1.14
CA ILE A 44 5.94 -10.29 1.13
C ILE A 44 7.44 -10.56 1.27
N LYS A 45 7.83 -11.42 2.21
CA LYS A 45 9.24 -11.80 2.42
C LYS A 45 9.81 -12.56 1.22
N ASP A 46 9.05 -13.49 0.65
CA ASP A 46 9.47 -14.29 -0.51
C ASP A 46 9.68 -13.42 -1.76
N GLN A 47 8.91 -12.33 -1.89
CA GLN A 47 9.10 -11.31 -2.93
C GLN A 47 10.28 -10.35 -2.63
N GLY A 48 11.02 -10.58 -1.55
CA GLY A 48 12.22 -9.81 -1.17
C GLY A 48 11.91 -8.41 -0.67
N TYR A 49 10.66 -8.12 -0.27
CA TYR A 49 10.29 -6.82 0.26
C TYR A 49 10.77 -6.65 1.70
N ILE A 50 11.36 -5.49 1.97
CA ILE A 50 11.73 -5.03 3.30
C ILE A 50 11.05 -3.69 3.61
N VAL A 51 10.87 -3.39 4.90
CA VAL A 51 10.35 -2.09 5.33
C VAL A 51 11.33 -0.99 4.96
N SER A 52 10.81 0.10 4.41
CA SER A 52 11.57 1.30 4.08
C SER A 52 11.19 2.44 5.03
N ASN A 53 12.15 3.32 5.31
CA ASN A 53 11.92 4.56 6.03
C ASN A 53 11.34 5.67 5.14
N TYR A 54 11.06 5.38 3.87
CA TYR A 54 10.43 6.32 2.96
C TYR A 54 9.03 6.69 3.45
N SER A 55 8.69 7.98 3.36
CA SER A 55 7.43 8.50 3.89
C SER A 55 6.23 7.89 3.16
N PRO A 56 5.29 7.25 3.88
CA PRO A 56 4.06 6.74 3.28
C PRO A 56 3.24 7.82 2.59
N LYS A 57 3.25 9.05 3.13
CA LYS A 57 2.57 10.21 2.54
C LYS A 57 3.17 10.57 1.18
N LEU A 58 4.50 10.66 1.10
CA LEU A 58 5.19 10.96 -0.16
C LEU A 58 4.99 9.82 -1.18
N ALA A 59 5.08 8.56 -0.74
CA ALA A 59 4.79 7.41 -1.59
C ALA A 59 3.38 7.46 -2.18
N ALA A 60 2.39 7.81 -1.35
CA ALA A 60 1.01 7.92 -1.80
C ALA A 60 0.82 9.05 -2.83
N GLN A 61 1.43 10.21 -2.59
CA GLN A 61 1.40 11.34 -3.54
C GLN A 61 2.05 10.98 -4.87
N SER A 62 3.23 10.35 -4.85
CA SER A 62 3.90 9.88 -6.07
C SER A 62 3.07 8.84 -6.82
N TYR A 63 2.39 7.94 -6.12
CA TYR A 63 1.51 6.94 -6.72
C TYR A 63 0.25 7.53 -7.35
N LEU A 64 -0.34 8.56 -6.75
CA LEU A 64 -1.49 9.27 -7.35
C LEU A 64 -1.11 9.99 -8.65
N GLN A 65 0.14 10.39 -8.79
CA GLN A 65 0.70 11.01 -10.00
C GLN A 65 1.27 9.98 -11.00
N HIS A 66 1.18 8.68 -10.70
CA HIS A 66 1.84 7.64 -11.47
C HIS A 66 1.19 7.42 -12.85
N GLY A 67 1.99 7.47 -13.91
CA GLY A 67 1.51 7.39 -15.30
C GLY A 67 0.84 6.07 -15.69
N ALA A 68 1.15 4.96 -15.02
CA ALA A 68 0.51 3.65 -15.27
C ALA A 68 -0.96 3.56 -14.79
N GLY A 69 -1.52 4.63 -14.23
CA GLY A 69 -2.90 4.63 -13.73
C GLY A 69 -3.07 3.87 -12.41
N VAL A 70 -4.18 4.15 -11.74
CA VAL A 70 -4.46 3.70 -10.37
C VAL A 70 -5.88 3.14 -10.33
N SER A 71 -6.06 1.92 -9.81
CA SER A 71 -7.41 1.40 -9.60
C SER A 71 -8.17 2.23 -8.56
N GLU A 72 -9.49 2.38 -8.71
CA GLU A 72 -10.33 3.16 -7.78
C GLU A 72 -10.13 2.76 -6.31
N ARG A 73 -10.03 1.46 -6.04
CA ARG A 73 -9.76 0.97 -4.68
C ARG A 73 -8.40 1.42 -4.16
N ALA A 74 -7.35 1.35 -4.97
CA ALA A 74 -6.03 1.83 -4.58
C ALA A 74 -6.02 3.36 -4.40
N LYS A 75 -6.69 4.09 -5.30
CA LYS A 75 -6.81 5.54 -5.28
C LYS A 75 -7.39 6.04 -3.94
N LYS A 76 -8.50 5.44 -3.47
CA LYS A 76 -9.10 5.79 -2.17
C LYS A 76 -8.11 5.66 -1.00
N TYR A 77 -7.38 4.54 -0.93
CA TYR A 77 -6.36 4.39 0.11
C TYR A 77 -5.25 5.44 -0.02
N LEU A 78 -4.75 5.68 -1.23
CA LEU A 78 -3.67 6.64 -1.46
C LEU A 78 -4.09 8.07 -1.14
N GLU A 79 -5.32 8.48 -1.48
CA GLU A 79 -5.87 9.78 -1.13
C GLU A 79 -5.92 9.97 0.39
N ASN A 80 -6.42 8.98 1.13
CA ASN A 80 -6.47 9.04 2.59
C ASN A 80 -5.07 9.14 3.21
N ILE A 81 -4.08 8.41 2.67
CA ILE A 81 -2.68 8.45 3.13
C ILE A 81 -2.06 9.81 2.81
N ALA A 82 -2.27 10.32 1.61
CA ALA A 82 -1.75 11.60 1.15
C ALA A 82 -2.31 12.79 1.95
N ARG A 83 -3.55 12.68 2.43
CA ARG A 83 -4.19 13.68 3.29
C ARG A 83 -3.82 13.54 4.77
N SER A 84 -3.03 12.53 5.14
CA SER A 84 -2.75 12.19 6.54
C SER A 84 -4.03 11.90 7.35
N GLU A 85 -5.10 11.48 6.69
CA GLU A 85 -6.40 11.15 7.30
C GLU A 85 -6.42 9.74 7.93
N PHE A 86 -5.24 9.14 8.14
CA PHE A 86 -5.12 7.95 8.96
C PHE A 86 -5.31 8.34 10.43
N SER A 87 -6.56 8.26 10.89
CA SER A 87 -6.83 8.11 12.31
C SER A 87 -6.16 6.80 12.77
N ASP A 88 -5.35 6.84 13.83
CA ASP A 88 -4.82 5.64 14.50
C ASP A 88 -5.95 4.69 14.95
N LYS A 89 -7.20 5.16 14.96
CA LYS A 89 -8.38 4.31 15.10
C LYS A 89 -8.67 3.59 13.79
N LEU A 90 -8.26 2.32 13.77
CA LEU A 90 -8.91 1.24 13.03
C LEU A 90 -10.37 1.58 12.73
N ILE A 91 -10.69 1.88 11.48
CA ILE A 91 -12.04 1.66 10.98
C ILE A 91 -12.13 0.14 10.77
N TYR A 92 -12.33 -0.58 11.88
CA TYR A 92 -13.16 -1.76 11.84
C TYR A 92 -14.58 -1.22 11.84
N ASP A 93 -15.23 -1.27 10.69
CA ASP A 93 -16.67 -1.20 10.51
C ASP A 93 -16.93 -1.47 9.01
N LEU A 94 -17.85 -2.33 8.56
CA LEU A 94 -18.92 -3.11 9.19
C LEU A 94 -19.19 -4.33 8.26
N ALA A 95 -19.49 -5.49 8.85
CA ALA A 95 -20.81 -6.16 8.86
C ALA A 95 -21.18 -6.85 7.54
#